data_AF-A0A258K9G2-F1
#
_entry.id   AF-A0A258K9G2-F1
#
_cell.length_a   1.000
_cell.length_b   1.000
_cell.length_c   1.000
_cell.angle_alpha   90.00
_cell.angle_beta   90.00
_cell.angle_gamma   90.00
#
_symmetry.space_group_name_H-M   'P 1'
#
loop_
_entity.id
_entity.type
_entity.pdbx_description
1 polymer ?
#
loop_
_entity_poly.entity_id
_entity_poly.type
_entity_poly.pdbx_seq_one_letter_code
_entity_poly.pdbx_strand_id
1 'polypeptide(L)'
;MAGNDCTVWKIEKSQDIDTPAFACITPDGIPLRTEVENKGKRHLVYEATALTRGPQNPSLFALPPGTKVMKVPASASGLMQGLGKFLNN
;
A
#
# COMPACT_ATOMS: atom_id res chain seq x y z
N MET A 1 -0.20 -9.69 15.41
CA MET A 1 -1.24 -8.71 15.03
C MET A 1 -2.31 -9.43 14.23
N ALA A 2 -3.59 -9.03 14.25
CA ALA A 2 -4.65 -9.81 13.59
C ALA A 2 -4.59 -11.33 13.86
N GLY A 3 -4.06 -11.76 15.03
CA GLY A 3 -3.78 -13.16 15.36
C GLY A 3 -2.65 -13.87 14.58
N ASN A 4 -1.90 -13.18 13.73
CA ASN A 4 -0.83 -13.73 12.89
C ASN A 4 0.57 -13.25 13.35
N ASP A 5 1.57 -14.11 13.15
CA ASP A 5 3.00 -13.80 13.32
C ASP A 5 3.52 -12.93 12.17
N CYS A 6 4.50 -12.07 12.48
CA CYS A 6 5.15 -11.21 11.51
C CYS A 6 6.57 -10.83 11.95
N THR A 7 7.37 -10.39 10.98
CA THR A 7 8.67 -9.75 11.21
C THR A 7 8.52 -8.25 11.03
N VAL A 8 9.08 -7.46 11.96
CA VAL A 8 9.13 -6.00 11.81
C VAL A 8 10.33 -5.63 10.96
N TRP A 9 10.07 -5.09 9.79
CA TRP A 9 11.06 -4.55 8.86
C TRP A 9 11.17 -3.05 9.04
N LYS A 10 12.40 -2.54 9.03
CA LYS A 10 12.68 -1.12 8.84
C LYS A 10 12.89 -0.88 7.35
N ILE A 11 12.09 0.01 6.79
CA ILE A 11 12.19 0.47 5.41
C ILE A 11 12.91 1.81 5.48
N GLU A 12 14.12 1.86 4.95
CA GLU A 12 14.93 3.07 4.93
C GLU A 12 14.36 4.11 3.97
N LYS A 13 14.80 5.35 4.16
CA LYS A 13 14.49 6.44 3.23
C LYS A 13 14.95 6.06 1.81
N SER A 14 14.09 6.28 0.83
CA SER A 14 14.40 6.12 -0.59
C SER A 14 14.04 7.40 -1.35
N GLN A 15 14.17 7.40 -2.69
CA GLN A 15 13.67 8.52 -3.50
C GLN A 15 12.15 8.72 -3.38
N ASP A 16 11.42 7.70 -2.93
CA ASP A 16 9.96 7.67 -2.91
C ASP A 16 9.36 7.63 -1.51
N ILE A 17 10.20 7.37 -0.50
CA ILE A 17 9.81 7.30 0.90
C ILE A 17 10.66 8.31 1.65
N ASP A 18 10.06 9.45 2.02
CA ASP A 18 10.77 10.58 2.61
C ASP A 18 11.21 10.37 4.06
N THR A 19 10.53 9.45 4.77
CA THR A 19 10.76 9.14 6.18
C THR A 19 10.86 7.63 6.39
N PRO A 20 11.76 7.13 7.26
CA PRO A 20 11.81 5.71 7.56
C PRO A 20 10.43 5.17 7.97
N ALA A 21 10.09 4.00 7.44
CA ALA A 21 8.87 3.29 7.80
C ALA A 21 9.19 1.97 8.51
N PHE A 22 8.25 1.50 9.31
CA PHE A 22 8.32 0.23 10.02
C PHE A 22 7.08 -0.58 9.67
N ALA A 23 7.28 -1.77 9.10
CA ALA A 23 6.19 -2.63 8.69
C ALA A 23 6.32 -4.01 9.34
N CYS A 24 5.28 -4.45 10.05
CA CYS A 24 5.12 -5.82 10.48
C CYS A 24 4.56 -6.62 9.30
N ILE A 25 5.36 -7.52 8.72
CA ILE A 25 5.01 -8.27 7.50
C ILE A 25 5.04 -9.77 7.80
N THR A 26 3.97 -10.48 7.40
CA THR A 26 3.89 -11.94 7.51
C THR A 26 4.90 -12.64 6.58
N PRO A 27 5.20 -13.94 6.78
CA PRO A 27 6.11 -14.68 5.90
C PRO A 27 5.70 -14.70 4.42
N ASP A 28 4.39 -14.59 4.13
CA ASP A 28 3.82 -14.53 2.78
C ASP A 28 3.68 -13.09 2.23
N GLY A 29 4.29 -12.10 2.90
CA GLY A 29 4.40 -10.74 2.37
C GLY A 29 3.21 -9.82 2.66
N ILE A 30 2.31 -10.20 3.56
CA ILE A 30 1.14 -9.37 3.90
C ILE A 30 1.53 -8.43 5.05
N PRO A 31 1.43 -7.11 4.86
CA PRO A 31 1.79 -6.17 5.90
C PRO A 31 0.57 -5.99 6.83
N LEU A 32 0.76 -6.22 8.13
CA LEU A 32 -0.30 -6.19 9.16
C LEU A 32 -0.36 -4.86 9.89
N ARG A 33 0.75 -4.12 9.94
CA ARG A 33 0.83 -2.78 10.54
C ARG A 33 1.97 -2.02 9.92
N THR A 34 1.73 -0.76 9.60
CA THR A 34 2.77 0.16 9.15
C THR A 34 2.78 1.43 9.99
N GLU A 35 3.98 1.82 10.43
CA GLU A 35 4.25 3.06 11.12
C GLU A 35 5.28 3.87 10.33
N VAL A 36 5.20 5.19 10.36
CA VAL A 36 6.21 6.09 9.79
C VAL A 36 6.87 6.89 10.90
N GLU A 37 8.16 7.16 10.77
CA GLU A 37 8.88 8.01 11.70
C GLU A 37 8.80 9.48 11.29
N ASN A 38 8.22 10.31 12.16
CA ASN A 38 8.21 11.75 11.98
C ASN A 38 8.74 12.41 13.25
N LYS A 39 9.78 13.25 13.11
CA LYS A 39 10.45 13.93 14.24
C LYS A 39 10.84 12.98 15.38
N GLY A 40 11.37 11.81 15.04
CA GLY A 40 11.82 10.79 16.01
C GLY A 40 10.69 10.04 16.73
N LYS A 41 9.43 10.23 16.31
CA LYS A 41 8.27 9.51 16.84
C LYS A 41 7.65 8.63 15.76
N ARG A 42 7.27 7.40 16.11
CA ARG A 42 6.50 6.51 15.22
C ARG A 42 5.02 6.88 15.25
N HIS A 43 4.43 6.99 14.06
CA HIS A 43 3.02 7.26 13.83
C HIS A 43 2.38 6.12 13.06
N LEU A 44 1.26 5.59 13.57
CA LEU A 44 0.48 4.55 12.91
C LEU A 44 -0.15 5.09 11.62
N VAL A 45 0.12 4.42 10.50
CA VAL A 45 -0.53 4.70 9.21
C VAL A 45 -1.74 3.80 9.01
N TYR A 46 -1.57 2.49 9.23
CA TYR A 46 -2.66 1.54 9.24
C TYR A 46 -2.33 0.31 10.09
N GLU A 47 -3.37 -0.40 10.49
CA GLU A 47 -3.30 -1.70 11.16
C GLU A 47 -4.43 -2.61 10.66
N ALA A 48 -4.08 -3.81 10.21
CA ALA A 48 -5.04 -4.86 9.92
C ALA A 48 -5.58 -5.43 11.24
N THR A 49 -6.90 -5.41 11.40
CA THR A 49 -7.57 -5.95 12.59
C THR A 49 -7.90 -7.44 12.44
N ALA A 50 -8.08 -7.91 11.20
CA ALA A 50 -8.30 -9.30 10.85
C ALA A 50 -7.66 -9.62 9.49
N LEU A 51 -7.20 -10.86 9.33
CA LEU A 51 -6.68 -11.38 8.07
C LEU A 51 -7.21 -12.80 7.85
N THR A 52 -7.88 -13.00 6.72
CA THR A 52 -8.34 -14.32 6.26
C THR A 52 -7.74 -14.60 4.89
N ARG A 53 -7.21 -15.81 4.70
CA ARG A 53 -6.65 -16.27 3.43
C ARG A 53 -7.65 -17.15 2.70
N GLY A 54 -7.74 -17.01 1.39
CA GLY A 54 -8.58 -17.84 0.54
C GLY A 54 -8.76 -17.26 -0.87
N PRO A 55 -9.38 -18.03 -1.78
CA PRO A 55 -9.73 -17.54 -3.10
C PRO A 55 -10.59 -16.28 -3.00
N GLN A 56 -10.23 -15.25 -3.79
CA GLN A 56 -11.01 -14.03 -3.88
C GLN A 56 -12.04 -14.15 -5.00
N ASN A 57 -13.27 -13.71 -4.77
CA ASN A 57 -14.29 -13.69 -5.80
C ASN A 57 -13.97 -12.58 -6.83
N PRO A 58 -13.77 -12.90 -8.12
CA PRO A 58 -13.44 -11.90 -9.15
C PRO A 58 -14.46 -10.76 -9.26
N SER A 59 -15.74 -11.02 -8.95
CA SER A 59 -16.77 -9.99 -9.02
C SER A 59 -16.59 -8.86 -8.02
N LEU A 60 -15.81 -9.08 -6.94
CA LEU A 60 -15.49 -8.02 -5.96
C LEU A 60 -14.55 -6.95 -6.51
N PHE A 61 -13.89 -7.23 -7.63
CA PHE A 61 -12.98 -6.29 -8.30
C PHE A 61 -13.63 -5.58 -9.50
N ALA A 62 -14.92 -5.84 -9.76
CA ALA A 62 -15.67 -5.08 -10.74
C ALA A 62 -15.95 -3.67 -10.23
N LEU A 63 -15.91 -2.68 -11.12
CA LEU A 63 -16.29 -1.32 -10.76
C LEU A 63 -17.77 -1.28 -10.33
N PRO A 64 -18.12 -0.63 -9.21
CA PRO A 64 -19.51 -0.47 -8.81
C PRO A 64 -20.35 0.21 -9.90
N PRO A 65 -21.66 -0.12 -10.04
CA PRO A 65 -22.55 0.58 -10.96
C PRO A 65 -22.51 2.11 -10.74
N GLY A 66 -22.48 2.87 -11.82
CA GLY A 66 -22.41 4.34 -11.76
C GLY A 66 -21.00 4.91 -11.55
N THR A 67 -19.96 4.07 -11.45
CA THR A 67 -18.57 4.54 -11.43
C THR A 67 -18.25 5.28 -12.73
N LYS A 68 -17.86 6.56 -12.62
CA LYS A 68 -17.40 7.35 -13.77
C LYS A 68 -16.02 6.88 -14.19
N VAL A 69 -15.94 6.29 -15.38
CA VAL A 69 -14.67 5.91 -16.00
C VAL A 69 -14.21 7.06 -16.89
N MET A 70 -13.03 7.62 -16.58
CA MET A 70 -12.36 8.57 -17.44
C MET A 70 -11.26 7.85 -18.21
N LYS A 71 -11.30 7.90 -19.55
CA LYS A 71 -10.14 7.52 -20.36
C LYS A 71 -9.10 8.61 -20.24
N VAL A 72 -7.88 8.26 -19.86
CA VAL A 72 -6.77 9.21 -19.83
C VAL A 72 -6.54 9.72 -21.26
N PRO A 73 -6.64 11.03 -21.54
CA PRO A 73 -6.38 11.56 -22.87
C PRO A 73 -4.92 11.32 -23.26
N ALA A 74 -4.64 11.07 -24.54
CA ALA A 74 -3.27 10.88 -25.02
C ALA A 74 -2.37 12.10 -24.71
N SER A 75 -2.94 13.30 -24.70
CA SER A 75 -2.25 14.55 -24.29
C SER A 75 -1.91 14.60 -22.79
N ALA A 76 -2.57 13.80 -21.96
CA ALA A 76 -2.28 13.66 -20.53
C ALA A 76 -1.26 12.54 -20.24
N SER A 77 -0.66 11.91 -21.27
CA SER A 77 0.37 10.88 -21.08
C SER A 77 1.58 11.36 -20.29
N GLY A 78 1.92 12.66 -20.37
CA GLY A 78 2.97 13.26 -19.54
C GLY A 78 2.66 13.29 -18.04
N LEU A 79 1.37 13.41 -17.67
CA LEU A 79 0.92 13.32 -16.27
C LEU A 79 0.99 11.86 -15.76
N MET A 80 0.76 10.88 -16.65
CA MET A 80 0.92 9.45 -16.33
C MET A 80 2.38 9.02 -16.14
N GLN A 81 3.36 9.71 -16.73
CA GLN A 81 4.78 9.43 -16.45
C GLN A 81 5.17 9.82 -15.01
N GLY A 82 4.54 10.84 -14.44
CA GLY A 82 4.67 11.18 -13.02
C GLY A 82 4.06 10.11 -12.12
N LEU A 83 2.84 9.64 -12.45
CA LEU A 83 2.15 8.55 -11.75
C LEU A 83 2.83 7.17 -11.90
N GLY A 84 3.45 6.90 -13.04
CA GLY A 84 4.18 5.65 -13.29
C GLY A 84 5.46 5.52 -12.46
N LYS A 85 6.07 6.63 -12.03
CA LYS A 85 7.18 6.59 -11.07
C LYS A 85 6.73 6.13 -9.68
N PHE A 86 5.50 6.46 -9.27
CA PHE A 86 4.90 6.00 -8.00
C PHE A 86 4.44 4.53 -8.02
N LEU A 87 4.42 3.86 -9.17
CA LEU A 87 3.99 2.46 -9.32
C LEU A 87 5.15 1.49 -9.59
N ASN A 88 6.36 2.00 -9.83
CA ASN A 88 7.55 1.23 -10.17
C ASN A 88 8.68 1.37 -9.13
N ASN A 89 8.36 1.78 -7.91
CA ASN A 89 9.28 1.84 -6.77
C ASN A 89 8.69 1.12 -5.56
#